data_AF-A0A3A8GM15-F1
#
_entry.id   AF-A0A3A8GM15-F1
#
_cell.length_a   1.000
_cell.length_b   1.000
_cell.length_c   1.000
_cell.angle_alpha   90.00
_cell.angle_beta   90.00
_cell.angle_gamma   90.00
#
_symmetry.space_group_name_H-M   'P 1'
#
loop_
_entity.id
_entity.type
_entity.pdbx_description
1 polymer ?
#
loop_
_entity_poly.entity_id
_entity_poly.type
_entity_poly.pdbx_seq_one_letter_code
_entity_poly.pdbx_strand_id
1 'polypeptide(L)'
;MRALRPLFCCIAFVLSSTPALAQYNQVAGENAPMESVRRVVTRNDGSQEVRESVRPAARDGFGNAKGNQNDLAVDGAFEGQTVAVLQFYTQGFDFSLAKAALKEKGFSVYRWSNSAPDPKELRKALQKASQLWIISDETQHLTPEHVKVIKEFFDAGHGVYIWGDNAPYYADANVVGQALLGTGMEGNLIGDQTVGLRKDGEGPGLLRRHLLTTGLEYLYEGITIATIQPSPRLTPLLHGSAGNLVAAFYDNGGKRAIFDGGFTRLYNKWDTAGTARYVKNAAAWLTNVERFGDAVVRADLRNTPAQKPAPKQ
;
A
#
# COMPACT_ATOMS: atom_id res chain seq x y z
N MET A 1 -42.88 6.24 51.39
CA MET A 1 -41.97 6.77 50.36
C MET A 1 -40.86 5.76 50.11
N ARG A 2 -40.98 4.94 49.06
CA ARG A 2 -39.95 3.97 48.64
C ARG A 2 -39.54 4.34 47.22
N ALA A 3 -38.25 4.62 47.04
CA ALA A 3 -37.66 5.13 45.81
C ALA A 3 -37.68 4.07 44.70
N LEU A 4 -38.19 4.43 43.52
CA LEU A 4 -37.99 3.71 42.27
C LEU A 4 -36.54 3.91 41.80
N ARG A 5 -35.82 2.82 41.54
CA ARG A 5 -34.55 2.82 40.80
C ARG A 5 -34.84 2.73 39.30
N PRO A 6 -34.17 3.51 38.44
CA PRO A 6 -34.32 3.36 36.99
C PRO A 6 -33.48 2.17 36.51
N LEU A 7 -34.12 1.33 35.70
CA LEU A 7 -33.51 0.21 34.99
C LEU A 7 -32.65 0.78 33.85
N PHE A 8 -31.32 0.68 33.96
CA PHE A 8 -30.41 0.97 32.85
C PHE A 8 -30.54 -0.15 31.81
N CYS A 9 -31.21 0.13 30.70
CA CYS A 9 -31.13 -0.69 29.49
C CYS A 9 -29.74 -0.52 28.87
N CYS A 10 -28.86 -1.49 29.11
CA CYS A 10 -27.64 -1.67 28.33
C CYS A 10 -28.03 -2.09 26.90
N ILE A 11 -28.09 -1.12 25.99
CA ILE A 11 -28.10 -1.41 24.55
C ILE A 11 -26.71 -1.94 24.21
N ALA A 12 -26.60 -3.26 24.10
CA ALA A 12 -25.44 -3.90 23.52
C ALA A 12 -25.42 -3.53 22.02
N PHE A 13 -24.54 -2.59 21.67
CA PHE A 13 -24.11 -2.43 20.28
C PHE A 13 -23.40 -3.73 19.88
N VAL A 14 -24.13 -4.62 19.20
CA VAL A 14 -23.52 -5.68 18.42
C VAL A 14 -22.84 -5.00 17.25
N LEU A 15 -21.55 -4.70 17.40
CA LEU A 15 -20.66 -4.41 16.28
C LEU A 15 -20.67 -5.66 15.39
N SER A 16 -21.48 -5.63 14.32
CA SER A 16 -21.34 -6.55 13.21
C SER A 16 -19.92 -6.37 12.67
N SER A 17 -19.05 -7.33 12.99
CA SER A 17 -17.75 -7.45 12.36
C SER A 17 -18.00 -7.72 10.88
N THR A 18 -17.74 -6.72 10.04
CA THR A 18 -17.78 -6.89 8.60
C THR A 18 -16.76 -7.96 8.19
N PRO A 19 -17.07 -8.81 7.18
CA PRO A 19 -16.18 -9.86 6.68
C PRO A 19 -14.99 -9.29 5.87
N ALA A 20 -14.38 -8.19 6.32
CA ALA A 20 -13.44 -7.38 5.55
C ALA A 20 -11.99 -7.90 5.57
N LEU A 21 -11.76 -9.22 5.64
CA LEU A 21 -10.40 -9.80 5.64
C LEU A 21 -10.16 -10.88 4.59
N ALA A 22 -11.18 -11.35 3.86
CA ALA A 22 -11.00 -12.41 2.86
C ALA A 22 -10.17 -11.97 1.63
N GLN A 23 -10.07 -10.66 1.41
CA GLN A 23 -9.26 -10.07 0.35
C GLN A 23 -7.76 -10.00 0.70
N TYR A 24 -7.42 -10.14 1.98
CA TYR A 24 -6.03 -10.15 2.44
C TYR A 24 -5.55 -11.57 2.71
N ASN A 25 -4.26 -11.83 2.44
CA ASN A 25 -3.65 -13.09 2.83
C ASN A 25 -3.58 -13.20 4.36
N GLN A 26 -3.49 -14.42 4.88
CA GLN A 26 -3.39 -14.67 6.33
C GLN A 26 -2.18 -14.00 6.99
N VAL A 27 -1.16 -13.67 6.19
CA VAL A 27 0.09 -13.03 6.62
C VAL A 27 0.01 -11.50 6.65
N ALA A 28 -1.18 -10.91 6.45
CA ALA A 28 -1.36 -9.46 6.36
C ALA A 28 -0.72 -8.72 7.54
N GLY A 29 0.21 -7.82 7.22
CA GLY A 29 0.98 -7.05 8.20
C GLY A 29 2.23 -7.76 8.71
N GLU A 30 2.55 -8.98 8.29
CA GLU A 30 3.79 -9.67 8.67
C GLU A 30 4.89 -9.44 7.64
N ASN A 31 6.06 -8.95 8.07
CA ASN A 31 7.21 -8.77 7.17
C ASN A 31 7.86 -10.12 6.76
N ALA A 32 7.99 -11.03 7.72
CA ALA A 32 8.65 -12.33 7.58
C ALA A 32 7.67 -13.46 7.93
N PRO A 33 6.74 -13.80 7.01
CA PRO A 33 5.68 -14.75 7.28
C PRO A 33 6.19 -16.17 7.52
N MET A 34 5.41 -16.93 8.28
CA MET A 34 5.64 -18.34 8.51
C MET A 34 4.63 -19.18 7.71
N GLU A 35 5.05 -20.35 7.23
CA GLU A 35 4.21 -21.30 6.49
C GLU A 35 3.97 -22.59 7.28
N SER A 36 2.72 -23.04 7.28
CA SER A 36 2.34 -24.37 7.76
C SER A 36 2.73 -25.44 6.75
N VAL A 37 3.52 -26.42 7.19
CA VAL A 37 3.88 -27.60 6.41
C VAL A 37 3.46 -28.87 7.13
N ARG A 38 2.75 -29.74 6.39
CA ARG A 38 2.40 -31.09 6.85
C ARG A 38 3.62 -31.99 6.68
N ARG A 39 4.10 -32.57 7.79
CA ARG A 39 5.16 -33.58 7.80
C ARG A 39 4.59 -34.91 8.25
N VAL A 40 4.93 -35.97 7.53
CA VAL A 40 4.67 -37.34 7.99
C VAL A 40 5.78 -37.68 8.98
N VAL A 41 5.40 -38.00 10.22
CA VAL A 41 6.31 -38.41 11.28
C VAL A 41 6.05 -39.89 11.55
N THR A 42 7.08 -40.71 11.41
CA THR A 42 7.03 -42.11 11.80
C THR A 42 7.18 -42.21 13.30
N ARG A 43 6.19 -42.80 13.96
CA ARG A 43 6.22 -43.09 15.39
C ARG A 43 7.08 -44.32 15.67
N ASN A 44 7.44 -44.51 16.94
CA ASN A 44 8.30 -45.63 17.37
C ASN A 44 7.67 -47.02 17.10
N ASP A 45 6.36 -47.09 16.93
CA ASP A 45 5.61 -48.30 16.57
C ASP A 45 5.53 -48.55 15.05
N GLY A 46 6.21 -47.73 14.25
CA GLY A 46 6.20 -47.80 12.78
C GLY A 46 4.98 -47.15 12.13
N SER A 47 4.00 -46.67 12.91
CA SER A 47 2.84 -45.95 12.37
C SER A 47 3.22 -44.54 11.90
N GLN A 48 2.54 -44.05 10.87
CA GLN A 48 2.75 -42.71 10.33
C GLN A 48 1.69 -41.75 10.86
N GLU A 49 2.11 -40.58 11.34
CA GLU A 49 1.24 -39.49 11.78
C GLU A 49 1.55 -38.24 10.97
N VAL A 50 0.53 -37.60 10.41
CA VAL A 50 0.69 -36.28 9.80
C VAL A 50 0.69 -35.24 10.91
N ARG A 51 1.83 -34.58 11.12
CA ARG A 51 1.95 -33.42 12.02
C ARG A 51 2.07 -32.15 11.21
N GLU A 52 1.36 -31.12 11.66
CA GLU A 52 1.56 -29.77 11.17
C GLU A 52 2.76 -29.16 11.90
N SER A 53 3.67 -28.54 11.15
CA SER A 53 4.80 -27.81 11.68
C SER A 53 4.90 -26.47 10.96
N VAL A 54 5.36 -25.44 11.64
CA VAL A 54 5.49 -24.09 11.09
C VAL A 54 6.96 -23.81 10.80
N ARG A 55 7.27 -23.23 9.64
CA ARG A 55 8.64 -22.81 9.28
C ARG A 55 8.62 -21.44 8.60
N PRO A 56 9.74 -20.70 8.54
CA PRO A 56 9.80 -19.47 7.75
C PRO A 56 9.41 -19.72 6.30
N ALA A 57 8.63 -18.82 5.71
CA ALA A 57 8.33 -18.87 4.29
C ALA A 57 9.63 -18.86 3.46
N ALA A 58 9.61 -19.55 2.32
CA ALA A 58 10.74 -19.50 1.40
C ALA A 58 11.06 -18.04 1.02
N ARG A 59 12.35 -17.71 0.92
CA ARG A 59 12.81 -16.37 0.57
C ARG A 59 13.21 -16.26 -0.90
N ASP A 60 13.06 -15.07 -1.47
CA ASP A 60 13.63 -14.71 -2.78
C ASP A 60 15.14 -14.40 -2.66
N GLY A 61 15.77 -14.03 -3.78
CA GLY A 61 17.20 -13.73 -3.83
C GLY A 61 17.62 -12.51 -2.99
N PHE A 62 16.67 -11.70 -2.52
CA PHE A 62 16.91 -10.52 -1.70
C PHE A 62 16.49 -10.72 -0.24
N GLY A 63 15.96 -11.89 0.12
CA GLY A 63 15.54 -12.20 1.49
C GLY A 63 14.08 -11.86 1.81
N ASN A 64 13.30 -11.37 0.84
CA ASN A 64 11.86 -11.17 1.04
C ASN A 64 11.11 -12.49 0.92
N ALA A 65 9.88 -12.55 1.45
CA ALA A 65 9.03 -13.72 1.27
C ALA A 65 8.81 -13.99 -0.22
N LYS A 66 8.89 -15.26 -0.64
CA LYS A 66 8.74 -15.67 -2.05
C LYS A 66 7.28 -15.91 -2.40
N GLY A 67 6.88 -15.47 -3.59
CA GLY A 67 5.55 -15.73 -4.15
C GLY A 67 4.43 -14.81 -3.64
N ASN A 68 3.33 -14.76 -4.39
CA ASN A 68 2.24 -13.80 -4.21
C ASN A 68 1.32 -14.10 -3.02
N GLN A 69 1.31 -15.34 -2.53
CA GLN A 69 0.58 -15.75 -1.32
C GLN A 69 1.07 -15.05 -0.05
N ASN A 70 2.25 -14.42 -0.13
CA ASN A 70 2.83 -13.63 0.96
C ASN A 70 2.61 -12.11 0.78
N ASP A 71 1.90 -11.68 -0.27
CA ASP A 71 1.54 -10.26 -0.47
C ASP A 71 0.46 -9.86 0.53
N LEU A 72 0.13 -8.57 0.63
CA LEU A 72 -1.00 -8.13 1.44
C LEU A 72 -2.32 -8.76 0.97
N ALA A 73 -2.60 -8.67 -0.33
CA ALA A 73 -3.87 -9.13 -0.91
C ALA A 73 -3.74 -10.46 -1.65
N VAL A 74 -4.82 -11.24 -1.66
CA VAL A 74 -4.96 -12.40 -2.53
C VAL A 74 -4.99 -11.96 -4.01
N ASP A 75 -4.58 -12.84 -4.92
CA ASP A 75 -4.62 -12.55 -6.36
C ASP A 75 -6.08 -12.39 -6.83
N GLY A 76 -6.33 -11.38 -7.68
CA GLY A 76 -7.67 -11.03 -8.15
C GLY A 76 -8.63 -10.42 -7.12
N ALA A 77 -8.18 -10.16 -5.87
CA ALA A 77 -8.99 -9.59 -4.80
C ALA A 77 -9.82 -8.35 -5.21
N PHE A 78 -9.27 -7.55 -6.12
CA PHE A 78 -9.82 -6.27 -6.55
C PHE A 78 -10.26 -6.27 -8.02
N GLU A 79 -10.63 -7.43 -8.57
CA GLU A 79 -11.24 -7.52 -9.90
C GLU A 79 -12.40 -6.53 -10.06
N GLY A 80 -12.35 -5.75 -11.14
CA GLY A 80 -13.32 -4.68 -11.43
C GLY A 80 -12.94 -3.32 -10.85
N GLN A 81 -11.92 -3.22 -10.01
CA GLN A 81 -11.41 -1.95 -9.52
C GLN A 81 -10.42 -1.33 -10.52
N THR A 82 -10.33 0.00 -10.51
CA THR A 82 -9.46 0.76 -11.42
C THR A 82 -8.52 1.66 -10.64
N VAL A 83 -7.23 1.60 -10.97
CA VAL A 83 -6.23 2.59 -10.58
C VAL A 83 -6.16 3.65 -11.68
N ALA A 84 -6.56 4.88 -11.36
CA ALA A 84 -6.31 6.03 -12.23
C ALA A 84 -4.85 6.46 -12.07
N VAL A 85 -4.13 6.71 -13.16
CA VAL A 85 -2.70 7.07 -13.14
C VAL A 85 -2.46 8.32 -13.99
N LEU A 86 -1.98 9.37 -13.35
CA LEU A 86 -1.41 10.55 -13.99
C LEU A 86 0.10 10.36 -14.02
N GLN A 87 0.64 10.01 -15.18
CA GLN A 87 2.07 9.76 -15.36
C GLN A 87 2.71 10.89 -16.17
N PHE A 88 3.35 11.84 -15.50
CA PHE A 88 4.02 12.95 -16.18
C PHE A 88 5.45 12.58 -16.60
N TYR A 89 6.20 11.86 -15.75
CA TYR A 89 7.50 11.32 -16.14
C TYR A 89 7.37 10.05 -16.99
N THR A 90 7.82 10.09 -18.25
CA THR A 90 7.76 8.96 -19.19
C THR A 90 9.10 8.60 -19.84
N GLN A 91 10.19 9.29 -19.50
CA GLN A 91 11.51 9.05 -20.10
C GLN A 91 12.06 7.68 -19.69
N GLY A 92 11.94 6.69 -20.58
CA GLY A 92 12.31 5.30 -20.28
C GLY A 92 11.37 4.61 -19.27
N PHE A 93 10.25 5.24 -18.92
CA PHE A 93 9.27 4.71 -17.97
C PHE A 93 7.92 4.50 -18.65
N ASP A 94 7.63 3.26 -19.05
CA ASP A 94 6.39 2.92 -19.76
C ASP A 94 5.26 2.37 -18.87
N PHE A 95 5.48 2.32 -17.54
CA PHE A 95 4.58 1.79 -16.52
C PHE A 95 4.13 0.32 -16.70
N SER A 96 4.74 -0.43 -17.63
CA SER A 96 4.31 -1.79 -17.96
C SER A 96 4.45 -2.77 -16.79
N LEU A 97 5.55 -2.69 -16.06
CA LEU A 97 5.84 -3.57 -14.91
C LEU A 97 4.90 -3.31 -13.74
N ALA A 98 4.68 -2.03 -13.40
CA ALA A 98 3.71 -1.65 -12.38
C ALA A 98 2.29 -2.09 -12.78
N LYS A 99 1.89 -1.87 -14.04
CA LYS A 99 0.60 -2.32 -14.56
C LYS A 99 0.44 -3.85 -14.47
N ALA A 100 1.49 -4.62 -14.76
CA ALA A 100 1.46 -6.08 -14.65
C ALA A 100 1.25 -6.51 -13.18
N ALA A 101 1.98 -5.92 -12.24
CA ALA A 101 1.84 -6.21 -10.82
C ALA A 101 0.45 -5.84 -10.27
N LEU A 102 -0.11 -4.70 -10.69
CA LEU A 102 -1.48 -4.30 -10.35
C LEU A 102 -2.52 -5.30 -10.88
N LYS A 103 -2.31 -5.80 -12.10
CA LYS A 103 -3.20 -6.79 -12.73
C LYS A 103 -3.26 -8.11 -11.95
N GLU A 104 -2.16 -8.56 -11.34
CA GLU A 104 -2.15 -9.76 -10.49
C GLU A 104 -3.15 -9.66 -9.34
N LYS A 105 -3.38 -8.46 -8.81
CA LYS A 105 -4.35 -8.21 -7.72
C LYS A 105 -5.76 -7.86 -8.22
N GLY A 106 -5.99 -7.93 -9.53
CA GLY A 106 -7.29 -7.70 -10.16
C GLY A 106 -7.55 -6.26 -10.59
N PHE A 107 -6.61 -5.34 -10.37
CA PHE A 107 -6.80 -3.95 -10.78
C PHE A 107 -6.65 -3.80 -12.30
N SER A 108 -7.54 -3.01 -12.89
CA SER A 108 -7.31 -2.38 -14.18
C SER A 108 -6.60 -1.03 -13.99
N VAL A 109 -5.96 -0.53 -15.06
CA VAL A 109 -5.25 0.76 -15.04
C VAL A 109 -5.82 1.66 -16.12
N TYR A 110 -6.24 2.86 -15.72
CA TYR A 110 -6.58 3.94 -16.63
C TYR A 110 -5.54 5.05 -16.51
N ARG A 111 -4.80 5.31 -17.58
CA ARG A 111 -3.56 6.10 -17.54
C ARG A 111 -3.59 7.25 -18.53
N TRP A 112 -3.20 8.43 -18.06
CA TRP A 112 -2.78 9.55 -18.89
C TRP A 112 -1.26 9.70 -18.78
N SER A 113 -0.62 9.96 -19.91
CA SER A 113 0.83 10.04 -20.03
C SER A 113 1.23 11.41 -20.58
N ASN A 114 2.29 12.00 -20.02
CA ASN A 114 2.86 13.31 -20.37
C ASN A 114 1.99 14.55 -20.08
N SER A 115 0.67 14.42 -20.02
CA SER A 115 -0.23 15.53 -19.72
C SER A 115 -1.44 15.09 -18.91
N ALA A 116 -1.96 16.01 -18.11
CA ALA A 116 -3.24 15.82 -17.44
C ALA A 116 -4.39 15.94 -18.46
N PRO A 117 -5.47 15.16 -18.32
CA PRO A 117 -6.71 15.40 -19.06
C PRO A 117 -7.39 16.70 -18.58
N ASP A 118 -8.50 17.12 -19.20
CA ASP A 118 -9.29 18.23 -18.64
C ASP A 118 -9.82 17.90 -17.23
N PRO A 119 -9.94 18.87 -16.29
CA PRO A 119 -10.44 18.62 -14.94
C PRO A 119 -11.80 17.90 -14.88
N LYS A 120 -12.71 18.15 -15.85
CA LYS A 120 -14.00 17.47 -15.92
C LYS A 120 -13.84 16.01 -16.35
N GLU A 121 -12.91 15.74 -17.25
CA GLU A 121 -12.58 14.37 -17.66
C GLU A 121 -11.91 13.59 -16.53
N LEU A 122 -10.97 14.22 -15.82
CA LEU A 122 -10.36 13.64 -14.61
C LEU A 122 -11.45 13.27 -13.60
N ARG A 123 -12.36 14.20 -13.30
CA ARG A 123 -13.47 13.97 -12.37
C ARG A 123 -14.34 12.78 -12.79
N LYS A 124 -14.71 12.69 -14.07
CA LYS A 124 -15.52 11.58 -14.60
C LYS A 124 -14.79 10.24 -14.50
N ALA A 125 -13.49 10.22 -14.75
CA ALA A 125 -12.69 9.02 -14.62
C ALA A 125 -12.53 8.58 -13.16
N LEU A 126 -12.32 9.53 -12.24
CA LEU A 126 -12.20 9.23 -10.80
C LEU A 126 -13.46 8.63 -10.19
N GLN A 127 -14.65 8.91 -10.74
CA GLN A 127 -15.89 8.23 -10.32
C GLN A 127 -15.86 6.70 -10.51
N LYS A 128 -14.99 6.20 -11.39
CA LYS A 128 -14.80 4.77 -11.68
C LYS A 128 -13.53 4.20 -11.07
N ALA A 129 -12.70 5.03 -10.45
CA ALA A 129 -11.44 4.62 -9.87
C ALA A 129 -11.58 4.39 -8.36
N SER A 130 -10.93 3.36 -7.85
CA SER A 130 -10.82 3.16 -6.40
C SER A 130 -9.73 4.05 -5.78
N GLN A 131 -8.74 4.43 -6.60
CA GLN A 131 -7.58 5.19 -6.19
C GLN A 131 -6.95 5.96 -7.37
N LEU A 132 -6.17 6.99 -7.03
CA LEU A 132 -5.42 7.83 -7.98
C LEU A 132 -3.92 7.80 -7.67
N TRP A 133 -3.10 7.57 -8.68
CA TRP A 133 -1.65 7.61 -8.59
C TRP A 133 -1.14 8.78 -9.43
N ILE A 134 -0.19 9.53 -8.88
CA ILE A 134 0.42 10.71 -9.52
C ILE A 134 1.91 10.46 -9.54
N ILE A 135 2.49 10.39 -10.74
CA ILE A 135 3.93 10.28 -10.94
C ILE A 135 4.37 11.61 -11.53
N SER A 136 4.94 12.43 -10.65
CA SER A 136 5.39 13.78 -10.98
C SER A 136 6.55 13.77 -11.96
N ASP A 137 6.76 14.88 -12.66
CA ASP A 137 8.02 15.21 -13.31
C ASP A 137 8.57 16.56 -12.80
N GLU A 138 9.43 17.19 -13.59
CA GLU A 138 10.10 18.47 -13.32
C GLU A 138 9.22 19.72 -13.48
N THR A 139 8.04 19.58 -14.09
CA THR A 139 7.11 20.68 -14.37
C THR A 139 5.75 20.43 -13.76
N GLN A 140 5.03 21.50 -13.47
CA GLN A 140 3.66 21.39 -12.98
C GLN A 140 2.70 21.23 -14.16
N HIS A 141 1.97 20.12 -14.21
CA HIS A 141 0.93 19.83 -15.19
C HIS A 141 -0.48 20.08 -14.64
N LEU A 142 -0.65 20.04 -13.31
CA LEU A 142 -1.95 20.18 -12.67
C LEU A 142 -2.30 21.63 -12.40
N THR A 143 -3.43 22.08 -12.95
CA THR A 143 -4.01 23.39 -12.60
C THR A 143 -4.70 23.34 -11.22
N PRO A 144 -5.03 24.50 -10.61
CA PRO A 144 -5.81 24.55 -9.36
C PRO A 144 -7.13 23.75 -9.42
N GLU A 145 -7.80 23.72 -10.58
CA GLU A 145 -9.03 22.96 -10.78
C GLU A 145 -8.79 21.44 -10.70
N HIS A 146 -7.68 20.95 -11.24
CA HIS A 146 -7.31 19.54 -11.09
C HIS A 146 -7.07 19.20 -9.62
N VAL A 147 -6.32 20.04 -8.91
CA VAL A 147 -6.01 19.85 -7.49
C VAL A 147 -7.30 19.81 -6.66
N LYS A 148 -8.28 20.66 -7.00
CA LYS A 148 -9.61 20.63 -6.38
C LYS A 148 -10.33 19.29 -6.61
N VAL A 149 -10.33 18.78 -7.85
CA VAL A 149 -10.92 17.47 -8.18
C VAL A 149 -10.25 16.34 -7.37
N ILE A 150 -8.92 16.35 -7.30
CA ILE A 150 -8.14 15.36 -6.55
C ILE A 150 -8.45 15.44 -5.05
N LYS A 151 -8.54 16.65 -4.51
CA LYS A 151 -8.89 16.87 -3.10
C LYS A 151 -10.28 16.35 -2.77
N GLU A 152 -11.26 16.59 -3.61
CA GLU A 152 -12.62 16.07 -3.41
C GLU A 152 -12.66 14.53 -3.44
N PHE A 153 -11.89 13.90 -4.35
CA PHE A 153 -11.73 12.45 -4.40
C PHE A 153 -11.08 11.88 -3.14
N PHE A 154 -10.00 12.50 -2.66
CA PHE A 154 -9.34 12.14 -1.40
C PHE A 154 -10.26 12.34 -0.18
N ASP A 155 -10.98 13.47 -0.13
CA ASP A 155 -11.90 13.78 0.97
C ASP A 155 -13.13 12.85 1.00
N ALA A 156 -13.50 12.26 -0.13
CA ALA A 156 -14.49 11.19 -0.19
C ALA A 156 -13.98 9.84 0.37
N GLY A 157 -12.67 9.73 0.67
CA GLY A 157 -12.05 8.56 1.28
C GLY A 157 -11.26 7.66 0.33
N HIS A 158 -11.16 8.03 -0.94
CA HIS A 158 -10.37 7.26 -1.90
C HIS A 158 -8.87 7.46 -1.69
N GLY A 159 -8.11 6.42 -2.03
CA GLY A 159 -6.66 6.42 -1.90
C GLY A 159 -5.95 7.32 -2.91
N VAL A 160 -4.91 8.03 -2.47
CA VAL A 160 -4.01 8.78 -3.38
C VAL A 160 -2.55 8.36 -3.16
N TYR A 161 -1.87 7.96 -4.23
CA TYR A 161 -0.43 7.68 -4.21
C TYR A 161 0.31 8.80 -4.95
N ILE A 162 1.11 9.58 -4.22
CA ILE A 162 1.90 10.68 -4.73
C ILE A 162 3.36 10.24 -4.83
N TRP A 163 3.86 10.14 -6.06
CA TRP A 163 5.23 9.82 -6.37
C TRP A 163 5.97 11.06 -6.86
N GLY A 164 7.10 11.33 -6.23
CA GLY A 164 8.13 12.23 -6.74
C GLY A 164 9.46 11.51 -6.84
N ASP A 165 10.46 12.24 -7.29
CA ASP A 165 11.86 11.86 -7.27
C ASP A 165 12.72 13.10 -6.96
N ASN A 166 14.03 12.94 -6.90
CA ASN A 166 14.99 14.02 -6.71
C ASN A 166 14.66 15.30 -7.49
N ALA A 167 15.08 16.46 -6.97
CA ALA A 167 14.89 17.73 -7.65
C ALA A 167 15.40 17.68 -9.10
N PRO A 168 14.62 18.17 -10.09
CA PRO A 168 13.33 18.87 -9.96
C PRO A 168 12.04 17.99 -9.98
N TYR A 169 12.14 16.65 -9.99
CA TYR A 169 11.05 15.71 -10.34
C TYR A 169 9.95 15.47 -9.28
N TYR A 170 9.49 16.52 -8.61
CA TYR A 170 8.40 16.48 -7.63
C TYR A 170 7.40 17.64 -7.76
N ALA A 171 7.35 18.33 -8.90
CA ALA A 171 6.53 19.52 -9.11
C ALA A 171 5.04 19.31 -8.74
N ASP A 172 4.35 18.39 -9.41
CA ASP A 172 2.94 18.08 -9.11
C ASP A 172 2.77 17.31 -7.79
N ALA A 173 3.77 16.52 -7.40
CA ALA A 173 3.77 15.84 -6.10
C ALA A 173 3.65 16.85 -4.95
N ASN A 174 4.38 17.97 -5.03
CA ASN A 174 4.35 19.03 -4.02
C ASN A 174 3.06 19.84 -4.06
N VAL A 175 2.55 20.16 -5.26
CA VAL A 175 1.29 20.88 -5.39
C VAL A 175 0.13 20.10 -4.76
N VAL A 176 0.04 18.80 -5.06
CA VAL A 176 -1.01 17.94 -4.49
C VAL A 176 -0.75 17.67 -3.01
N GLY A 177 0.49 17.38 -2.62
CA GLY A 177 0.88 17.18 -1.23
C GLY A 177 0.49 18.34 -0.32
N GLN A 178 0.75 19.56 -0.78
CA GLN A 178 0.41 20.78 -0.05
C GLN A 178 -1.10 20.92 0.11
N ALA A 179 -1.88 20.68 -0.95
CA ALA A 179 -3.33 20.80 -0.93
C ALA A 179 -4.03 19.74 -0.07
N LEU A 180 -3.51 18.51 -0.03
CA LEU A 180 -4.12 17.43 0.73
C LEU A 180 -3.74 17.48 2.21
N LEU A 181 -2.46 17.67 2.52
CA LEU A 181 -1.92 17.45 3.86
C LEU A 181 -0.90 18.50 4.34
N GLY A 182 -0.61 19.53 3.53
CA GLY A 182 0.32 20.60 3.89
C GLY A 182 1.76 20.10 4.02
N THR A 183 2.19 19.23 3.11
CA THR A 183 3.52 18.61 3.07
C THR A 183 4.03 18.53 1.63
N GLY A 184 5.32 18.26 1.47
CA GLY A 184 5.97 18.14 0.16
C GLY A 184 7.26 17.34 0.26
N MET A 185 7.99 17.31 -0.85
CA MET A 185 9.25 16.64 -1.06
C MET A 185 10.33 17.68 -1.43
N GLU A 186 11.56 17.42 -1.02
CA GLU A 186 12.72 18.23 -1.40
C GLU A 186 13.98 17.37 -1.56
N GLY A 187 15.04 17.98 -2.07
CA GLY A 187 16.37 17.38 -2.10
C GLY A 187 16.66 16.59 -3.37
N ASN A 188 17.94 16.23 -3.52
CA ASN A 188 18.46 15.56 -4.69
C ASN A 188 19.52 14.55 -4.26
N LEU A 189 19.07 13.41 -3.75
CA LEU A 189 19.95 12.42 -3.15
C LEU A 189 20.05 11.19 -4.05
N ILE A 190 21.25 10.61 -4.09
CA ILE A 190 21.43 9.25 -4.59
C ILE A 190 20.93 8.30 -3.51
N GLY A 191 20.01 7.43 -3.89
CA GLY A 191 19.69 6.24 -3.10
C GLY A 191 20.53 5.08 -3.59
N ASP A 192 20.01 4.40 -4.60
CA ASP A 192 20.52 3.19 -5.24
C ASP A 192 20.93 2.06 -4.26
N GLN A 193 20.32 2.02 -3.08
CA GLN A 193 20.53 0.97 -2.09
C GLN A 193 19.27 0.13 -1.85
N THR A 194 19.51 -1.06 -1.29
CA THR A 194 18.46 -1.86 -0.66
C THR A 194 18.54 -1.66 0.84
N VAL A 195 17.44 -1.24 1.46
CA VAL A 195 17.35 -1.11 2.92
C VAL A 195 16.53 -2.25 3.51
N GLY A 196 16.92 -2.68 4.72
CA GLY A 196 16.20 -3.70 5.47
C GLY A 196 15.06 -3.14 6.33
N LEU A 197 14.60 -3.94 7.29
CA LEU A 197 13.68 -3.48 8.33
C LEU A 197 14.35 -2.48 9.28
N ARG A 198 13.65 -1.38 9.59
CA ARG A 198 14.12 -0.41 10.57
C ARG A 198 14.19 -1.04 11.97
N LYS A 199 15.33 -0.90 12.65
CA LYS A 199 15.53 -1.35 14.03
C LYS A 199 15.12 -0.24 14.99
N ASP A 200 14.33 -0.57 16.01
CA ASP A 200 14.10 0.23 17.23
C ASP A 200 13.82 1.74 17.06
N GLY A 201 13.18 2.13 15.95
CA GLY A 201 12.66 3.49 15.71
C GLY A 201 13.63 4.48 15.07
N GLU A 202 14.94 4.19 15.06
CA GLU A 202 15.97 5.07 14.51
C GLU A 202 16.72 4.43 13.33
N GLY A 203 17.25 5.28 12.45
CA GLY A 203 18.07 4.84 11.31
C GLY A 203 17.28 4.37 10.08
N PRO A 204 18.02 3.94 9.03
CA PRO A 204 17.45 3.56 7.75
C PRO A 204 16.57 2.31 7.87
N GLY A 205 15.61 2.19 6.97
CA GLY A 205 14.82 0.97 6.78
C GLY A 205 13.32 1.16 6.72
N LEU A 206 12.66 0.04 6.45
CA LEU A 206 11.22 -0.09 6.27
C LEU A 206 10.50 -0.26 7.62
N LEU A 207 9.32 0.34 7.74
CA LEU A 207 8.44 0.20 8.89
C LEU A 207 8.04 -1.28 9.08
N ARG A 208 8.19 -1.76 10.32
CA ARG A 208 7.80 -3.11 10.70
C ARG A 208 6.30 -3.20 10.98
N ARG A 209 5.73 -4.36 10.70
CA ARG A 209 4.38 -4.76 11.09
C ARG A 209 3.26 -3.82 10.61
N HIS A 210 3.31 -3.46 9.33
CA HIS A 210 2.28 -2.66 8.68
C HIS A 210 1.77 -3.36 7.42
N LEU A 211 0.51 -3.14 7.04
CA LEU A 211 -0.09 -3.78 5.86
C LEU A 211 0.70 -3.49 4.56
N LEU A 212 1.19 -2.25 4.41
CA LEU A 212 2.06 -1.86 3.29
C LEU A 212 3.35 -2.69 3.21
N THR A 213 3.82 -3.22 4.34
CA THR A 213 5.12 -3.90 4.47
C THR A 213 4.98 -5.42 4.57
N THR A 214 3.78 -5.95 4.31
CA THR A 214 3.50 -7.40 4.27
C THR A 214 4.44 -8.12 3.30
N GLY A 215 5.12 -9.16 3.79
CA GLY A 215 6.09 -9.98 3.06
C GLY A 215 7.39 -9.27 2.67
N LEU A 216 7.60 -8.02 3.12
CA LEU A 216 8.81 -7.24 2.84
C LEU A 216 9.72 -7.19 4.06
N GLU A 217 10.93 -7.73 3.91
CA GLU A 217 12.06 -7.54 4.83
C GLU A 217 13.08 -6.53 4.25
N TYR A 218 13.14 -6.42 2.92
CA TYR A 218 14.06 -5.58 2.17
C TYR A 218 13.34 -4.83 1.04
N LEU A 219 13.66 -3.56 0.86
CA LEU A 219 13.10 -2.71 -0.19
C LEU A 219 14.20 -1.90 -0.89
N TYR A 220 14.20 -1.92 -2.22
CA TYR A 220 15.01 -1.02 -3.03
C TYR A 220 14.44 0.39 -3.00
N GLU A 221 15.26 1.40 -2.73
CA GLU A 221 14.79 2.77 -2.48
C GLU A 221 14.60 3.64 -3.74
N GLY A 222 15.10 3.18 -4.90
CA GLY A 222 15.21 3.98 -6.13
C GLY A 222 16.65 4.40 -6.39
N ILE A 223 16.99 4.76 -7.63
CA ILE A 223 18.35 5.24 -7.98
C ILE A 223 18.59 6.60 -7.34
N THR A 224 17.63 7.50 -7.55
CA THR A 224 17.53 8.81 -6.96
C THR A 224 16.31 8.86 -6.06
N ILE A 225 16.38 9.74 -5.07
CA ILE A 225 15.31 9.94 -4.09
C ILE A 225 15.19 11.41 -3.68
N ALA A 226 13.96 11.80 -3.37
CA ALA A 226 13.63 13.01 -2.62
C ALA A 226 13.26 12.67 -1.16
N THR A 227 13.39 13.67 -0.30
CA THR A 227 13.04 13.63 1.11
C THR A 227 11.65 14.23 1.33
N ILE A 228 10.74 13.44 1.90
CA ILE A 228 9.44 13.92 2.36
C ILE A 228 9.64 14.79 3.59
N GLN A 229 9.05 15.98 3.58
CA GLN A 229 9.10 16.89 4.71
C GLN A 229 8.35 16.33 5.91
N PRO A 230 8.95 16.35 7.12
CA PRO A 230 8.29 15.92 8.33
C PRO A 230 6.94 16.61 8.53
N SER A 231 5.92 15.82 8.88
CA SER A 231 4.57 16.32 9.15
C SER A 231 3.95 15.53 10.29
N PRO A 232 3.28 16.16 11.27
CA PRO A 232 2.58 15.45 12.33
C PRO A 232 1.40 14.61 11.83
N ARG A 233 1.01 14.79 10.55
CA ARG A 233 -0.06 14.01 9.92
C ARG A 233 0.45 12.74 9.25
N LEU A 234 1.73 12.68 8.93
CA LEU A 234 2.32 11.57 8.20
C LEU A 234 3.02 10.61 9.16
N THR A 235 2.81 9.31 8.92
CA THR A 235 3.57 8.24 9.57
C THR A 235 4.73 7.82 8.67
N PRO A 236 5.98 7.83 9.15
CA PRO A 236 7.11 7.36 8.37
C PRO A 236 6.99 5.89 7.97
N LEU A 237 7.23 5.60 6.68
CA LEU A 237 7.19 4.26 6.11
C LEU A 237 8.57 3.72 5.78
N LEU A 238 9.41 4.55 5.15
CA LEU A 238 10.73 4.19 4.65
C LEU A 238 11.70 5.32 4.96
N HIS A 239 12.73 5.03 5.74
CA HIS A 239 13.93 5.86 5.78
C HIS A 239 14.96 5.27 4.83
N GLY A 240 15.47 6.10 3.93
CA GLY A 240 16.48 5.70 2.96
C GLY A 240 17.83 5.44 3.62
N SER A 241 18.75 4.88 2.85
CA SER A 241 20.13 4.59 3.28
C SER A 241 20.90 5.83 3.75
N ALA A 242 20.57 7.01 3.19
CA ALA A 242 21.09 8.30 3.64
C ALA A 242 20.41 8.85 4.92
N GLY A 243 19.51 8.09 5.55
CA GLY A 243 18.81 8.45 6.77
C GLY A 243 17.62 9.40 6.60
N ASN A 244 17.35 9.85 5.37
CA ASN A 244 16.23 10.73 5.05
C ASN A 244 14.90 9.97 4.94
N LEU A 245 13.78 10.68 5.12
CA LEU A 245 12.44 10.11 4.97
C LEU A 245 12.07 9.99 3.48
N VAL A 246 12.06 8.78 2.93
CA VAL A 246 11.81 8.53 1.49
C VAL A 246 10.34 8.24 1.21
N ALA A 247 9.67 7.48 2.10
CA ALA A 247 8.24 7.21 1.98
C ALA A 247 7.52 7.43 3.31
N ALA A 248 6.30 7.94 3.25
CA ALA A 248 5.43 8.16 4.39
C ALA A 248 3.97 7.99 3.98
N PHE A 249 3.09 7.68 4.93
CA PHE A 249 1.67 7.51 4.65
C PHE A 249 0.79 8.30 5.62
N TYR A 250 -0.43 8.56 5.17
CA TYR A 250 -1.53 9.11 5.96
C TYR A 250 -2.63 8.06 6.05
N ASP A 251 -3.11 7.76 7.25
CA ASP A 251 -4.27 6.90 7.50
C ASP A 251 -5.09 7.45 8.67
N ASN A 252 -6.00 8.38 8.37
CA ASN A 252 -6.85 9.00 9.38
C ASN A 252 -8.17 9.47 8.77
N GLY A 253 -9.25 9.46 9.56
CA GLY A 253 -10.58 9.88 9.12
C GLY A 253 -11.15 9.04 7.97
N GLY A 254 -10.69 7.79 7.82
CA GLY A 254 -11.07 6.92 6.71
C GLY A 254 -10.52 7.40 5.36
N LYS A 255 -9.42 8.16 5.34
CA LYS A 255 -8.74 8.60 4.12
C LYS A 255 -7.30 8.09 4.16
N ARG A 256 -6.79 7.66 3.00
CA ARG A 256 -5.44 7.11 2.85
C ARG A 256 -4.65 7.82 1.78
N ALA A 257 -3.39 8.14 2.08
CA ALA A 257 -2.45 8.62 1.08
C ALA A 257 -1.05 8.05 1.32
N ILE A 258 -0.27 7.90 0.25
CA ILE A 258 1.15 7.55 0.32
C ILE A 258 1.93 8.63 -0.42
N PHE A 259 3.03 9.06 0.18
CA PHE A 259 4.06 9.90 -0.41
C PHE A 259 5.30 9.04 -0.56
N ASP A 260 5.90 9.04 -1.75
CA ASP A 260 7.13 8.28 -2.01
C ASP A 260 8.02 9.08 -2.95
N GLY A 261 9.20 9.42 -2.48
CA GLY A 261 10.18 10.22 -3.20
C GLY A 261 11.13 9.41 -4.07
N GLY A 262 10.87 8.12 -4.35
CA GLY A 262 11.80 7.29 -5.12
C GLY A 262 11.14 6.54 -6.28
N PHE A 263 10.47 7.24 -7.20
CA PHE A 263 9.76 6.57 -8.31
C PHE A 263 10.67 5.82 -9.27
N THR A 264 11.98 6.09 -9.29
CA THR A 264 12.94 5.40 -10.18
C THR A 264 12.99 3.90 -9.98
N ARG A 265 12.58 3.40 -8.80
CA ARG A 265 12.40 1.97 -8.54
C ARG A 265 11.34 1.33 -9.46
N LEU A 266 10.38 2.11 -9.94
CA LEU A 266 9.28 1.61 -10.77
C LEU A 266 9.72 1.23 -12.20
N TYR A 267 10.92 1.61 -12.66
CA TYR A 267 11.35 1.31 -14.04
C TYR A 267 12.83 0.99 -14.25
N ASN A 268 13.75 1.31 -13.34
CA ASN A 268 15.19 1.04 -13.57
C ASN A 268 15.66 -0.31 -13.04
N LYS A 269 15.26 -0.67 -11.82
CA LYS A 269 15.69 -1.90 -11.12
C LYS A 269 14.50 -2.59 -10.47
N TRP A 270 13.44 -2.78 -11.26
CA TRP A 270 12.15 -3.31 -10.80
C TRP A 270 12.26 -4.63 -10.03
N ASP A 271 13.11 -5.54 -10.52
CA ASP A 271 13.31 -6.86 -9.91
C ASP A 271 14.17 -6.81 -8.64
N THR A 272 14.73 -5.65 -8.29
CA THR A 272 15.51 -5.48 -7.06
C THR A 272 14.59 -5.32 -5.87
N ALA A 273 14.80 -6.21 -4.89
CA ALA A 273 14.29 -6.18 -3.52
C ALA A 273 12.87 -5.59 -3.37
N GLY A 274 11.85 -6.40 -3.66
CA GLY A 274 10.50 -6.19 -3.13
C GLY A 274 9.64 -5.11 -3.81
N THR A 275 10.13 -4.41 -4.85
CA THR A 275 9.38 -3.33 -5.53
C THR A 275 7.99 -3.77 -5.99
N ALA A 276 7.88 -4.90 -6.69
CA ALA A 276 6.59 -5.41 -7.16
C ALA A 276 5.62 -5.71 -6.01
N ARG A 277 6.09 -6.32 -4.92
CA ARG A 277 5.29 -6.60 -3.72
C ARG A 277 4.83 -5.31 -3.04
N TYR A 278 5.73 -4.33 -2.93
CA TYR A 278 5.41 -3.01 -2.37
C TYR A 278 4.31 -2.30 -3.16
N VAL A 279 4.42 -2.28 -4.49
CA VAL A 279 3.39 -1.72 -5.40
C VAL A 279 2.03 -2.42 -5.21
N LYS A 280 2.03 -3.75 -5.11
CA LYS A 280 0.80 -4.55 -4.89
C LYS A 280 0.17 -4.27 -3.52
N ASN A 281 0.99 -4.20 -2.48
CA ASN A 281 0.54 -3.89 -1.12
C ASN A 281 -0.02 -2.47 -1.03
N ALA A 282 0.64 -1.49 -1.65
CA ALA A 282 0.19 -0.11 -1.70
C ALA A 282 -1.18 0.00 -2.37
N ALA A 283 -1.35 -0.62 -3.54
CA ALA A 283 -2.62 -0.61 -4.26
C ALA A 283 -3.77 -1.24 -3.46
N ALA A 284 -3.50 -2.39 -2.83
CA ALA A 284 -4.48 -3.08 -1.99
C ALA A 284 -4.88 -2.22 -0.77
N TRP A 285 -3.90 -1.63 -0.09
CA TRP A 285 -4.13 -0.80 1.09
C TRP A 285 -4.87 0.51 0.78
N LEU A 286 -4.50 1.18 -0.32
CA LEU A 286 -5.15 2.42 -0.78
C LEU A 286 -6.60 2.23 -1.24
N THR A 287 -7.01 0.99 -1.51
CA THR A 287 -8.41 0.68 -1.86
C THR A 287 -9.37 0.91 -0.67
N ASN A 288 -8.84 0.99 0.56
CA ASN A 288 -9.59 1.39 1.76
C ASN A 288 -10.83 0.51 1.98
N VAL A 289 -10.61 -0.80 1.96
CA VAL A 289 -11.65 -1.82 2.07
C VAL A 289 -12.45 -1.68 3.37
N GLU A 290 -11.81 -1.21 4.44
CA GLU A 290 -12.48 -0.99 5.72
C GLU A 290 -13.56 0.11 5.63
N ARG A 291 -13.44 1.03 4.66
CA ARG A 291 -14.44 2.07 4.37
C ARG A 291 -15.47 1.64 3.34
N PHE A 292 -15.01 1.07 2.22
CA PHE A 292 -15.87 0.81 1.06
C PHE A 292 -16.45 -0.61 1.01
N GLY A 293 -15.93 -1.52 1.84
CA GLY A 293 -16.40 -2.90 1.97
C GLY A 293 -16.52 -3.62 0.63
N ASP A 294 -17.66 -4.25 0.43
CA ASP A 294 -17.96 -5.08 -0.75
C ASP A 294 -17.92 -4.33 -2.08
N ALA A 295 -18.06 -3.00 -2.07
CA ALA A 295 -18.02 -2.17 -3.28
C ALA A 295 -16.65 -2.25 -4.00
N VAL A 296 -15.61 -2.58 -3.24
CA VAL A 296 -14.23 -2.62 -3.74
C VAL A 296 -13.63 -4.03 -3.80
N VAL A 297 -14.36 -5.06 -3.37
CA VAL A 297 -13.88 -6.45 -3.32
C VAL A 297 -14.63 -7.33 -4.33
N ARG A 298 -13.90 -8.31 -4.89
CA ARG A 298 -14.47 -9.33 -5.80
C ARG A 298 -15.65 -10.07 -5.15
N ALA A 299 -16.68 -10.36 -5.95
CA ALA A 299 -17.98 -10.79 -5.45
C ALA A 299 -17.97 -12.11 -4.64
N ASP A 300 -17.13 -13.06 -5.01
CA ASP A 300 -16.96 -14.36 -4.33
C ASP A 300 -16.33 -14.23 -2.94
N LEU A 301 -15.49 -13.22 -2.71
CA LEU A 301 -14.84 -12.98 -1.43
C LEU A 301 -15.75 -12.30 -0.39
N ARG A 302 -16.84 -11.65 -0.83
CA ARG A 302 -17.78 -10.89 0.04
C ARG A 302 -18.43 -11.72 1.13
N ASN A 303 -18.69 -13.00 0.84
CA ASN A 303 -19.39 -13.91 1.76
C ASN A 303 -18.45 -14.89 2.48
N THR A 304 -17.14 -14.72 2.32
CA THR A 304 -16.16 -15.59 3.00
C THR A 304 -15.96 -15.08 4.43
N PRO A 305 -16.19 -15.91 5.47
CA PRO A 305 -15.99 -15.49 6.86
C PRO A 305 -14.56 -15.00 7.06
N ALA A 306 -14.41 -13.86 7.75
CA ALA A 306 -13.11 -13.36 8.17
C ALA A 306 -12.35 -14.45 8.95
N GLN A 307 -11.24 -14.93 8.41
CA GLN A 307 -10.38 -15.86 9.15
C GLN A 307 -9.63 -15.05 10.21
N LYS A 308 -9.79 -15.44 11.48
CA LYS A 308 -9.13 -14.78 12.61
C LYS A 308 -7.63 -14.76 12.37
N PRO A 309 -6.95 -13.61 12.56
CA PRO A 309 -5.50 -13.59 12.62
C PRO A 309 -5.03 -14.60 13.65
N ALA A 310 -3.93 -15.29 13.37
CA ALA A 310 -3.31 -16.18 14.34
C ALA A 310 -3.08 -15.42 15.66
N PRO A 311 -3.38 -16.02 16.82
CA PRO A 311 -3.14 -15.37 18.09
C PRO A 311 -1.67 -14.97 18.19
N LYS A 312 -1.42 -13.70 18.52
CA LYS A 312 -0.07 -13.17 18.75
C LYS A 312 0.61 -14.04 19.80
N GLN A 313 1.72 -14.68 19.44
CA GLN A 313 2.67 -15.28 20.37
C GLN A 313 3.65 -14.23 20.87
#